data_AF-A0A0H5NQH3-F1
#
_entry.id   AF-A0A0H5NQH3-F1
#
_cell.length_a   1.000
_cell.length_b   1.000
_cell.length_c   1.000
_cell.angle_alpha   90.00
_cell.angle_beta   90.00
_cell.angle_gamma   90.00
#
_symmetry.space_group_name_H-M   'P 1'
#
loop_
_entity.id
_entity.type
_entity.pdbx_description
1 polymer ?
#
loop_
_entity_poly.entity_id
_entity_poly.type
_entity_poly.pdbx_seq_one_letter_code
_entity_poly.pdbx_strand_id
1 'polypeptide(L)'
;MRRICVIALVVLAAAVSMACGGRQDAGADCAGTFSVKSAGEPLGPSSALVTAVRDRSTVAGQVSLAEVTTAAGWSNQWDRMIPVHAGAERERLNEAAGLPGFCWPDLPRHDFDAGEHPVFYVFIDGATPRQAVRATTHSPLFKTSSDTRMLHPDSLLEPVPPVQSATQTSQGYLKVVS
;
A
#
# COMPACT_ATOMS: atom_id res chain seq x y z
N MET A 1 -29.57 -56.34 -45.35
CA MET A 1 -30.86 -56.51 -44.64
C MET A 1 -30.70 -56.06 -43.19
N ARG A 2 -31.72 -55.36 -42.65
CA ARG A 2 -31.82 -54.60 -41.37
C ARG A 2 -31.07 -53.24 -41.38
N ARG A 3 -31.72 -52.06 -41.42
CA ARG A 3 -32.71 -51.40 -40.52
C ARG A 3 -32.14 -51.19 -39.11
N ILE A 4 -32.25 -50.09 -38.37
CA ILE A 4 -32.82 -48.72 -38.42
C ILE A 4 -32.28 -48.02 -37.14
N CYS A 5 -32.22 -46.68 -37.13
CA CYS A 5 -32.27 -45.67 -36.03
C CYS A 5 -32.05 -46.09 -34.55
N VAL A 6 -31.47 -45.24 -33.68
CA VAL A 6 -32.18 -44.12 -33.01
C VAL A 6 -31.18 -43.22 -32.26
N ILE A 7 -31.50 -41.92 -32.27
CA ILE A 7 -30.88 -40.75 -31.64
C ILE A 7 -31.19 -40.68 -30.12
N ALA A 8 -30.42 -39.85 -29.40
CA ALA A 8 -30.70 -39.24 -28.08
C ALA A 8 -30.07 -39.99 -26.87
N LEU A 9 -29.55 -39.35 -25.82
CA LEU A 9 -30.00 -38.13 -25.15
C LEU A 9 -28.84 -37.52 -24.32
N VAL A 10 -28.82 -36.19 -24.23
CA VAL A 10 -28.00 -35.38 -23.33
C VAL A 10 -28.47 -35.55 -21.88
N VAL A 11 -27.54 -35.69 -20.92
CA VAL A 11 -27.81 -35.37 -19.50
C VAL A 11 -26.64 -34.53 -18.97
N LEU A 12 -26.87 -33.22 -18.84
CA LEU A 12 -26.10 -32.34 -17.96
C LEU A 12 -26.36 -32.75 -16.51
N ALA A 13 -25.31 -33.08 -15.76
CA ALA A 13 -25.38 -33.12 -14.30
C ALA A 13 -24.71 -31.86 -13.74
N ALA A 14 -25.52 -30.83 -13.50
CA ALA A 14 -25.14 -29.70 -12.66
C ALA A 14 -25.26 -30.15 -11.19
N ALA A 15 -24.13 -30.32 -10.51
CA ALA A 15 -24.12 -30.52 -9.07
C ALA A 15 -24.25 -29.14 -8.40
N VAL A 16 -25.42 -28.88 -7.81
CA VAL A 16 -25.72 -27.65 -7.07
C VAL A 16 -25.21 -27.80 -5.64
N SER A 17 -24.56 -26.75 -5.17
CA SER A 17 -23.82 -26.60 -3.92
C SER A 17 -24.70 -26.73 -2.67
N MET A 18 -24.23 -27.49 -1.69
CA MET A 18 -24.61 -27.32 -0.28
C MET A 18 -23.33 -27.04 0.52
N ALA A 19 -23.07 -25.76 0.77
CA ALA A 19 -22.10 -25.32 1.76
C ALA A 19 -22.80 -24.32 2.69
N CYS A 20 -23.26 -24.84 3.83
CA CYS A 20 -23.72 -24.05 4.95
C CYS A 20 -22.52 -23.56 5.76
N GLY A 21 -22.56 -22.29 6.20
CA GLY A 21 -21.87 -21.83 7.39
C GLY A 21 -20.51 -21.17 7.15
N GLY A 22 -20.48 -19.84 7.30
CA GLY A 22 -19.24 -19.06 7.38
C GLY A 22 -19.30 -17.81 6.52
N ARG A 23 -19.88 -16.73 7.04
CA ARG A 23 -19.77 -15.40 6.44
C ARG A 23 -18.36 -14.86 6.73
N GLN A 24 -17.37 -15.39 6.03
CA GLN A 24 -16.15 -14.68 5.67
C GLN A 24 -16.31 -14.34 4.18
N ASP A 25 -15.97 -13.14 3.75
CA ASP A 25 -15.99 -12.75 2.34
C ASP A 25 -15.07 -13.66 1.52
N ALA A 26 -15.61 -14.81 1.13
CA ALA A 26 -15.02 -15.77 0.23
C ALA A 26 -15.47 -15.40 -1.18
N GLY A 27 -14.54 -14.85 -1.96
CA GLY A 27 -14.69 -14.73 -3.41
C GLY A 27 -14.73 -13.31 -3.96
N ALA A 28 -13.79 -12.44 -3.58
CA ALA A 28 -13.30 -11.48 -4.57
C ALA A 28 -12.21 -12.20 -5.36
N ASP A 29 -12.43 -12.46 -6.65
CA ASP A 29 -11.34 -12.82 -7.55
C ASP A 29 -10.37 -11.65 -7.59
N CYS A 30 -9.25 -11.78 -6.88
CA CYS A 30 -8.26 -10.73 -6.77
C CYS A 30 -7.49 -10.62 -8.09
N ALA A 31 -7.41 -9.42 -8.67
CA ALA A 31 -6.53 -9.15 -9.81
C ALA A 31 -5.05 -9.36 -9.46
N GLY A 32 -4.72 -9.23 -8.18
CA GLY A 32 -3.45 -9.56 -7.57
C GLY A 32 -3.52 -9.38 -6.05
N THR A 33 -2.47 -9.80 -5.35
CA THR A 33 -2.41 -9.75 -3.89
C THR A 33 -1.08 -9.14 -3.44
N PHE A 34 -1.12 -8.23 -2.46
CA PHE A 34 0.09 -7.66 -1.87
C PHE A 34 -0.08 -7.51 -0.35
N SER A 35 0.90 -8.04 0.39
CA SER A 35 0.95 -7.93 1.85
C SER A 35 1.79 -6.74 2.26
N VAL A 36 1.20 -5.77 2.97
CA VAL A 36 1.92 -4.55 3.41
C VAL A 36 2.89 -4.82 4.56
N LYS A 37 2.71 -5.92 5.31
CA LYS A 37 3.56 -6.30 6.46
C LYS A 37 4.71 -7.24 6.09
N SER A 38 4.60 -8.00 5.00
CA SER A 38 5.58 -9.04 4.64
C SER A 38 6.18 -8.90 3.24
N ALA A 39 5.94 -7.76 2.57
CA ALA A 39 6.59 -7.46 1.29
C ALA A 39 8.12 -7.50 1.42
N GLY A 40 8.79 -8.04 0.39
CA GLY A 40 10.24 -7.93 0.26
C GLY A 40 10.68 -6.49 0.02
N GLU A 41 12.00 -6.30 -0.05
CA GLU A 41 12.62 -4.98 -0.24
C GLU A 41 13.35 -4.84 -1.59
N PRO A 42 12.69 -5.07 -2.74
CA PRO A 42 13.35 -5.08 -4.05
C PRO A 42 13.82 -3.70 -4.51
N LEU A 43 13.30 -2.60 -3.94
CA LEU A 43 13.75 -1.25 -4.28
C LEU A 43 15.04 -0.89 -3.53
N GLY A 44 15.25 -1.46 -2.35
CA GLY A 44 16.36 -1.20 -1.46
C GLY A 44 15.89 -1.26 0.00
N PRO A 45 16.80 -1.25 0.99
CA PRO A 45 16.43 -1.41 2.39
C PRO A 45 15.46 -0.33 2.86
N SER A 46 14.38 -0.70 3.56
CA SER A 46 13.42 0.30 4.10
C SER A 46 14.07 1.23 5.12
N SER A 47 15.05 0.73 5.88
CA SER A 47 15.83 1.53 6.83
C SER A 47 16.61 2.65 6.14
N ALA A 48 17.11 2.43 4.92
CA ALA A 48 17.81 3.45 4.16
C ALA A 48 16.88 4.60 3.78
N LEU A 49 15.62 4.31 3.42
CA LEU A 49 14.61 5.35 3.15
C LEU A 49 14.28 6.14 4.42
N VAL A 50 14.10 5.45 5.56
CA VAL A 50 13.85 6.11 6.85
C VAL A 50 15.00 7.07 7.20
N THR A 51 16.25 6.64 7.02
CA THR A 51 17.43 7.48 7.22
C THR A 51 17.45 8.67 6.26
N ALA A 52 17.22 8.46 4.96
CA ALA A 52 17.20 9.54 3.96
C ALA A 52 16.13 10.60 4.28
N VAL A 53 14.94 10.18 4.69
CA VAL A 53 13.85 11.07 5.12
C VAL A 53 14.27 11.88 6.35
N ARG A 54 14.84 11.22 7.37
CA ARG A 54 15.28 11.88 8.60
C ARG A 54 16.36 12.92 8.31
N ASP A 55 17.37 12.54 7.54
CA ASP A 55 18.50 13.42 7.24
C ASP A 55 18.01 14.61 6.40
N ARG A 56 17.13 14.36 5.41
CA ARG A 56 16.55 15.42 4.59
C ARG A 56 15.63 16.35 5.37
N SER A 57 14.92 15.87 6.39
CA SER A 57 14.03 16.68 7.23
C SER A 57 14.73 17.84 7.96
N THR A 58 16.06 17.79 8.07
CA THR A 58 16.89 18.83 8.73
C THR A 58 17.49 19.84 7.77
N VAL A 59 17.37 19.64 6.46
CA VAL A 59 17.99 20.49 5.45
C VAL A 59 16.91 21.32 4.75
N ALA A 60 16.99 22.64 4.84
CA ALA A 60 16.02 23.54 4.21
C ALA A 60 15.95 23.37 2.67
N GLY A 61 14.79 23.72 2.12
CA GLY A 61 14.50 23.68 0.68
C GLY A 61 13.68 22.46 0.27
N GLN A 62 12.90 22.62 -0.80
CA GLN A 62 12.08 21.54 -1.34
C GLN A 62 12.95 20.42 -1.93
N VAL A 63 12.41 19.21 -1.98
CA VAL A 63 13.05 18.03 -2.57
C VAL A 63 11.99 17.16 -3.23
N SER A 64 12.32 16.51 -4.34
CA SER A 64 11.42 15.53 -4.94
C SER A 64 11.45 14.19 -4.19
N LEU A 65 10.38 13.41 -4.28
CA LEU A 65 10.36 12.04 -3.74
C LEU A 65 11.42 11.15 -4.42
N ALA A 66 11.69 11.37 -5.71
CA ALA A 66 12.76 10.70 -6.45
C ALA A 66 14.14 10.97 -5.86
N GLU A 67 14.45 12.21 -5.50
CA GLU A 67 15.74 12.56 -4.89
C GLU A 67 15.90 11.91 -3.51
N VAL A 68 14.82 11.84 -2.71
CA VAL A 68 14.85 11.18 -1.39
C VAL A 68 15.10 9.68 -1.51
N THR A 69 14.40 9.01 -2.44
CA THR A 69 14.59 7.57 -2.69
C THR A 69 15.96 7.28 -3.31
N THR A 70 16.45 8.14 -4.20
CA THR A 70 17.81 8.04 -4.76
C THR A 70 18.87 8.19 -3.66
N ALA A 71 18.70 9.13 -2.73
CA ALA A 71 19.58 9.30 -1.58
C ALA A 71 19.58 8.08 -0.64
N ALA A 72 18.47 7.33 -0.59
CA ALA A 72 18.36 6.05 0.10
C ALA A 72 19.05 4.89 -0.65
N GLY A 73 19.64 5.13 -1.82
CA GLY A 73 20.23 4.10 -2.68
C GLY A 73 19.19 3.19 -3.32
N TRP A 74 17.94 3.62 -3.41
CA TRP A 74 16.88 2.81 -3.99
C TRP A 74 16.94 2.81 -5.53
N SER A 75 16.50 1.71 -6.12
CA SER A 75 16.25 1.65 -7.56
C SER A 75 15.04 2.50 -7.95
N ASN A 76 15.04 3.00 -9.19
CA ASN A 76 13.93 3.79 -9.75
C ASN A 76 12.79 2.92 -10.31
N GLN A 77 12.64 1.68 -9.85
CA GLN A 77 11.61 0.74 -10.31
C GLN A 77 10.27 0.95 -9.59
N TRP A 78 9.77 2.19 -9.61
CA TRP A 78 8.49 2.60 -9.06
C TRP A 78 8.04 3.89 -9.75
N ASP A 79 6.74 4.09 -9.90
CA ASP A 79 6.13 5.25 -10.57
C ASP A 79 5.20 6.08 -9.66
N ARG A 80 4.80 5.51 -8.53
CA ARG A 80 3.98 6.17 -7.53
C ARG A 80 4.11 5.54 -6.15
N MET A 81 3.72 6.29 -5.13
CA MET A 81 3.61 5.86 -3.75
C MET A 81 2.25 6.28 -3.19
N ILE A 82 1.64 5.41 -2.38
CA ILE A 82 0.43 5.72 -1.62
C ILE A 82 0.65 5.45 -0.13
N PRO A 83 0.14 6.31 0.76
CA PRO A 83 0.05 5.98 2.17
C PRO A 83 -1.15 5.04 2.43
N VAL A 84 -0.97 4.10 3.34
CA VAL A 84 -1.97 3.11 3.77
C VAL A 84 -2.08 3.20 5.28
N HIS A 85 -3.20 3.76 5.74
CA HIS A 85 -3.49 4.00 7.15
C HIS A 85 -4.30 2.86 7.76
N ALA A 86 -4.27 2.75 9.09
CA ALA A 86 -5.12 1.84 9.83
C ALA A 86 -6.61 2.13 9.57
N GLY A 87 -7.36 1.09 9.19
CA GLY A 87 -8.77 1.20 8.82
C GLY A 87 -9.03 1.57 7.36
N ALA A 88 -8.01 1.59 6.51
CA ALA A 88 -8.19 1.83 5.08
C ALA A 88 -9.14 0.78 4.46
N GLU A 89 -10.13 1.26 3.72
CA GLU A 89 -11.03 0.40 2.94
C GLU A 89 -10.36 -0.04 1.63
N ARG A 90 -10.54 -1.31 1.26
CA ARG A 90 -9.90 -1.92 0.09
C ARG A 90 -10.23 -1.17 -1.20
N GLU A 91 -11.49 -0.83 -1.41
CA GLU A 91 -11.98 -0.20 -2.63
C GLU A 91 -11.35 1.18 -2.81
N ARG A 92 -11.32 1.97 -1.74
CA ARG A 92 -10.69 3.30 -1.73
C ARG A 92 -9.18 3.21 -1.93
N LEU A 93 -8.54 2.21 -1.33
CA LEU A 93 -7.12 1.95 -1.53
C LEU A 93 -6.82 1.56 -2.97
N ASN A 94 -7.62 0.69 -3.57
CA ASN A 94 -7.48 0.26 -4.97
C ASN A 94 -7.68 1.42 -5.95
N GLU A 95 -8.65 2.29 -5.70
CA GLU A 95 -8.87 3.52 -6.47
C GLU A 95 -7.64 4.45 -6.37
N ALA A 96 -7.20 4.75 -5.14
CA ALA A 96 -6.04 5.59 -4.90
C ALA A 96 -4.74 4.99 -5.44
N ALA A 97 -4.63 3.66 -5.48
CA ALA A 97 -3.49 2.95 -6.02
C ALA A 97 -3.53 2.81 -7.55
N GLY A 98 -4.68 3.01 -8.20
CA GLY A 98 -4.88 2.60 -9.59
C GLY A 98 -4.75 1.07 -9.78
N LEU A 99 -5.17 0.28 -8.78
CA LEU A 99 -5.09 -1.19 -8.76
C LEU A 99 -6.48 -1.79 -8.54
N PRO A 100 -7.40 -1.72 -9.52
CA PRO A 100 -8.75 -2.24 -9.37
C PRO A 100 -8.72 -3.75 -9.08
N GLY A 101 -9.49 -4.18 -8.09
CA GLY A 101 -9.61 -5.60 -7.72
C GLY A 101 -8.40 -6.20 -6.99
N PHE A 102 -7.43 -5.40 -6.55
CA PHE A 102 -6.32 -5.91 -5.74
C PHE A 102 -6.76 -6.28 -4.31
N CYS A 103 -6.09 -7.28 -3.75
CA CYS A 103 -6.31 -7.76 -2.39
C CYS A 103 -5.13 -7.43 -1.47
N TRP A 104 -5.47 -7.00 -0.26
CA TRP A 104 -4.53 -6.54 0.76
C TRP A 104 -4.81 -7.32 2.06
N PRO A 105 -4.31 -8.57 2.20
CA PRO A 105 -4.78 -9.53 3.19
C PRO A 105 -4.47 -9.15 4.64
N ASP A 106 -3.56 -8.20 4.83
CA ASP A 106 -2.98 -7.87 6.12
C ASP A 106 -3.05 -6.38 6.46
N LEU A 107 -4.01 -5.65 5.87
CA LEU A 107 -4.24 -4.24 6.17
C LEU A 107 -4.36 -4.01 7.68
N PRO A 108 -3.71 -2.95 8.20
CA PRO A 108 -3.86 -2.60 9.60
C PRO A 108 -5.32 -2.25 9.91
N ARG A 109 -5.87 -2.86 10.94
CA ARG A 109 -7.18 -2.49 11.47
C ARG A 109 -7.05 -1.22 12.30
N HIS A 110 -8.12 -0.41 12.30
CA HIS A 110 -8.21 0.73 13.19
C HIS A 110 -8.48 0.24 14.61
N ASP A 111 -7.72 0.74 15.58
CA ASP A 111 -7.84 0.42 17.01
C ASP A 111 -8.00 1.73 17.79
N PHE A 112 -9.23 2.06 18.17
CA PHE A 112 -9.57 3.35 18.79
C PHE A 112 -8.88 3.60 20.14
N ASP A 113 -8.38 2.55 20.79
CA ASP A 113 -7.70 2.65 22.08
C ASP A 113 -6.17 2.82 21.92
N ALA A 114 -5.65 2.66 20.70
CA ALA A 114 -4.23 2.79 20.42
C ALA A 114 -3.79 4.26 20.41
N GLY A 115 -2.74 4.57 21.17
CA GLY A 115 -2.12 5.90 21.14
C GLY A 115 -1.43 6.21 19.80
N GLU A 116 -1.10 5.20 19.01
CA GLU A 116 -0.56 5.36 17.66
C GLU A 116 -0.99 4.23 16.72
N HIS A 117 -0.99 4.51 15.43
CA HIS A 117 -1.34 3.54 14.41
C HIS A 117 -0.21 3.33 13.41
N PRO A 118 -0.05 2.12 12.85
CA PRO A 118 0.87 1.91 11.74
C PRO A 118 0.39 2.66 10.49
N VAL A 119 1.35 3.20 9.76
CA VAL A 119 1.17 3.75 8.42
C VAL A 119 2.14 3.04 7.49
N PHE A 120 1.69 2.57 6.33
CA PHE A 120 2.56 1.95 5.34
C PHE A 120 2.63 2.83 4.08
N TYR A 121 3.83 3.07 3.58
CA TYR A 121 4.05 3.75 2.29
C TYR A 121 4.31 2.69 1.24
N VAL A 122 3.33 2.44 0.36
CA VAL A 122 3.40 1.40 -0.67
C VAL A 122 3.87 2.03 -1.97
N PHE A 123 5.02 1.57 -2.46
CA PHE A 123 5.60 1.95 -3.74
C PHE A 123 5.15 0.97 -4.82
N ILE A 124 4.72 1.50 -5.96
CA ILE A 124 4.07 0.76 -7.04
C ILE A 124 4.78 1.07 -8.36
N ASP A 125 4.87 0.08 -9.24
CA ASP A 125 5.37 0.20 -10.61
C ASP A 125 4.32 -0.39 -11.57
N GLY A 126 3.67 0.46 -12.37
CA GLY A 126 2.56 0.08 -13.23
C GLY A 126 1.44 -0.59 -12.44
N ALA A 127 1.16 -1.87 -12.70
CA ALA A 127 0.17 -2.65 -11.98
C ALA A 127 0.74 -3.47 -10.79
N THR A 128 2.01 -3.26 -10.42
CA THR A 128 2.73 -4.12 -9.48
C THR A 128 3.15 -3.34 -8.24
N PRO A 129 2.52 -3.56 -7.07
CA PRO A 129 3.07 -3.15 -5.79
C PRO A 129 4.45 -3.79 -5.58
N ARG A 130 5.48 -2.98 -5.30
CA ARG A 130 6.87 -3.44 -5.23
C ARG A 130 7.34 -3.60 -3.79
N GLN A 131 7.05 -2.64 -2.93
CA GLN A 131 7.57 -2.58 -1.57
C GLN A 131 6.67 -1.71 -0.70
N ALA A 132 6.60 -2.03 0.59
CA ALA A 132 5.94 -1.22 1.60
C ALA A 132 6.94 -0.84 2.70
N VAL A 133 6.94 0.43 3.10
CA VAL A 133 7.75 0.93 4.22
C VAL A 133 6.84 1.28 5.38
N ARG A 134 7.09 0.67 6.54
CA ARG A 134 6.29 0.89 7.75
C ARG A 134 6.80 2.10 8.53
N ALA A 135 5.85 2.90 9.03
CA ALA A 135 6.03 3.98 9.98
C ALA A 135 4.85 3.99 10.98
N THR A 136 4.72 5.07 11.77
CA THR A 136 3.55 5.28 12.65
C THR A 136 2.97 6.68 12.48
N THR A 137 1.75 6.90 12.97
CA THR A 137 1.10 8.22 12.97
C THR A 137 1.85 9.26 13.80
N HIS A 138 2.65 8.87 14.80
CA HIS A 138 3.51 9.78 15.56
C HIS A 138 4.85 10.09 14.89
N SER A 139 5.37 9.13 14.12
CA SER A 139 6.63 9.27 13.39
C SER A 139 6.42 8.95 11.91
N PRO A 140 5.61 9.76 11.18
CA PRO A 140 5.41 9.55 9.75
C PRO A 140 6.69 9.86 8.99
N LEU A 141 6.88 9.23 7.83
CA LEU A 141 7.95 9.62 6.89
C LEU A 141 7.48 10.74 5.97
N PHE A 142 6.24 10.60 5.49
CA PHE A 142 5.60 11.53 4.58
C PHE A 142 4.24 11.95 5.14
N LYS A 143 3.94 13.24 5.06
CA LYS A 143 2.64 13.79 5.43
C LYS A 143 1.97 14.44 4.22
N THR A 144 0.80 13.95 3.89
CA THR A 144 -0.04 14.43 2.78
C THR A 144 -1.22 15.25 3.32
N SER A 145 -1.90 16.00 2.45
CA SER A 145 -3.15 16.69 2.78
C SER A 145 -4.36 15.76 2.89
N SER A 146 -4.23 14.51 2.41
CA SER A 146 -5.25 13.46 2.44
C SER A 146 -4.57 12.11 2.59
N ASP A 147 -5.15 11.24 3.42
CA ASP A 147 -4.67 9.88 3.73
C ASP A 147 -4.65 8.92 2.53
N THR A 148 -5.07 9.40 1.36
CA THR A 148 -5.11 8.65 0.10
C THR A 148 -4.44 9.38 -1.06
N ARG A 149 -3.73 10.49 -0.79
CA ARG A 149 -3.03 11.23 -1.83
C ARG A 149 -1.86 10.40 -2.35
N MET A 150 -1.97 10.02 -3.63
CA MET A 150 -0.89 9.42 -4.40
C MET A 150 0.22 10.44 -4.63
N LEU A 151 1.47 10.00 -4.45
CA LEU A 151 2.68 10.77 -4.75
C LEU A 151 3.43 10.13 -5.90
N HIS A 152 4.05 10.98 -6.72
CA HIS A 152 4.86 10.61 -7.87
C HIS A 152 6.34 10.96 -7.62
N PRO A 153 7.28 10.42 -8.43
CA PRO A 153 8.70 10.76 -8.36
C PRO A 153 8.99 12.27 -8.28
N ASP A 154 8.25 13.08 -9.03
CA ASP A 154 8.39 14.54 -9.09
C ASP A 154 7.63 15.30 -7.98
N SER A 155 6.91 14.60 -7.10
CA SER A 155 6.18 15.23 -6.00
C SER A 155 7.16 15.97 -5.08
N LEU A 156 6.93 17.27 -4.94
CA LEU A 156 7.76 18.15 -4.12
C LEU A 156 7.38 18.02 -2.65
N LEU A 157 8.42 17.95 -1.83
CA LEU A 157 8.36 17.73 -0.40
C LEU A 157 9.10 18.84 0.33
N GLU A 158 8.48 19.36 1.38
CA GLU A 158 9.04 20.33 2.30
C GLU A 158 9.53 19.62 3.58
N PRO A 159 10.79 19.86 3.99
CA PRO A 159 11.34 19.38 5.25
C PRO A 159 10.57 19.91 6.47
N VAL A 160 10.19 19.01 7.38
CA VAL A 160 9.71 19.36 8.72
C VAL A 160 10.68 18.79 9.75
N PRO A 161 11.50 19.63 10.41
CA PRO A 161 12.52 19.15 11.32
C PRO A 161 11.91 18.49 12.57
N PRO A 162 12.66 17.60 13.25
CA PRO A 162 12.23 17.04 14.53
C PRO A 162 12.04 18.16 15.56
N VAL A 163 11.00 18.04 16.38
CA VAL A 163 10.75 18.95 17.51
C VAL A 163 11.11 18.22 18.79
N GLN A 164 12.03 18.80 19.55
CA GLN A 164 12.35 18.35 20.90
C GLN A 164 11.56 19.19 21.91
N SER A 165 10.75 18.52 22.72
CA SER A 165 10.03 19.09 23.85
C SER A 165 10.38 18.34 25.13
N ALA A 166 10.14 18.95 26.29
CA ALA A 166 10.47 18.37 27.61
C ALA A 166 9.83 17.00 27.87
N THR A 167 8.77 16.65 27.15
CA THR A 167 7.99 15.42 27.32
C THR A 167 7.99 14.51 26.09
N GLN A 168 8.51 14.95 24.93
CA GLN A 168 8.44 14.19 23.69
C GLN A 168 9.48 14.66 22.66
N THR A 169 10.07 13.70 21.93
CA THR A 169 10.84 13.98 20.71
C THR A 169 10.02 13.49 19.53
N SER A 170 9.65 14.39 18.61
CA SER A 170 9.08 13.98 17.32
C SER A 170 10.19 13.68 16.32
N GLN A 171 10.00 12.67 15.48
CA GLN A 171 10.87 12.45 14.34
C GLN A 171 10.59 13.52 13.27
N GLY A 172 11.65 13.97 12.59
CA GLY A 172 11.50 14.80 11.40
C GLY A 172 10.90 14.01 10.23
N TYR A 173 10.13 14.69 9.40
CA TYR A 173 9.40 14.10 8.28
C TYR A 173 9.36 15.04 7.09
N LEU A 174 8.80 14.57 5.97
CA LEU A 174 8.64 15.35 4.75
C LEU A 174 7.16 15.59 4.48
N LYS A 175 6.77 16.85 4.28
CA LYS A 175 5.39 17.23 3.98
C LYS A 175 5.23 17.51 2.49
N VAL A 176 4.17 17.00 1.87
CA VAL A 176 3.90 17.28 0.45
C VAL A 176 3.50 18.74 0.25
N VAL A 177 4.12 19.38 -0.74
CA VAL A 177 3.75 20.73 -1.19
C VAL A 177 2.49 20.60 -2.05
N SER A 178 1.44 21.35 -1.70
CA SER A 178 0.16 21.36 -2.40
C SER A 178 0.26 22.03 -3.77
#